data_AF-A0A3N4JKP8-F1
#
_entry.id   AF-A0A3N4JKP8-F1
#
_cell.length_a   1.000
_cell.length_b   1.000
_cell.length_c   1.000
_cell.angle_alpha   90.00
_cell.angle_beta   90.00
_cell.angle_gamma   90.00
#
_symmetry.space_group_name_H-M   'P 1'
#
loop_
_entity.id
_entity.type
_entity.pdbx_description
1 polymer ?
#
loop_
_entity_poly.entity_id
_entity_poly.type
_entity_poly.pdbx_seq_one_letter_code
_entity_poly.pdbx_strand_id
1 'polypeptide(L)'
;MTPEDHTERPLFLIVYQKQLRLKHAITGDRESIERAAELSGQALVIRMSSDHPSRAELLHDHGHDLLYYFGEVVPLEARDLIIKVDLEAWSLLKASFRTRIMAARRIGLMSHLQRKYDFGAFILEQAWVDQKDQQHNLSNLDDIATAAVALVLNAGKSAYHALKLLELGRGVTIDFTIDRRSDLSALRSTSPELYDAFNSLRIQIDAPVGASAGIVDTGKVP
;
A
#
# COMPACT_ATOMS: atom_id res chain seq x y z
N MET A 1 37.32 -5.90 8.31
CA MET A 1 36.75 -5.41 9.59
C MET A 1 36.61 -3.92 9.48
N THR A 2 35.42 -3.41 9.18
CA THR A 2 35.12 -1.97 9.19
C THR A 2 34.66 -1.59 10.60
N PRO A 3 35.16 -0.49 11.21
CA PRO A 3 34.92 -0.20 12.62
C PRO A 3 33.44 0.08 12.91
N GLU A 4 33.01 -0.31 14.10
CA GLU A 4 31.61 -0.23 14.53
C GLU A 4 31.05 1.20 14.60
N ASP A 5 31.92 2.22 14.65
CA ASP A 5 31.61 3.64 14.88
C ASP A 5 31.58 4.52 13.62
N HIS A 6 31.44 3.95 12.41
CA HIS A 6 31.33 4.79 11.21
C HIS A 6 29.96 5.49 11.18
N THR A 7 29.93 6.82 11.30
CA THR A 7 28.72 7.66 11.29
C THR A 7 27.79 7.38 10.09
N GLU A 8 28.34 6.92 8.96
CA GLU A 8 27.57 6.58 7.76
C GLU A 8 27.20 5.09 7.64
N ARG A 9 27.58 4.25 8.61
CA ARG A 9 27.27 2.82 8.60
C ARG A 9 25.77 2.54 8.40
N PRO A 10 24.82 3.27 9.03
CA PRO A 10 23.40 3.07 8.76
C PRO A 10 23.04 3.26 7.28
N LEU A 11 23.60 4.27 6.63
CA LEU A 11 23.34 4.55 5.21
C LEU A 11 23.87 3.42 4.32
N PHE A 12 25.08 2.92 4.61
CA PHE A 12 25.64 1.78 3.89
C PHE A 12 24.77 0.53 4.02
N LEU A 13 24.30 0.23 5.24
CA LEU A 13 23.40 -0.90 5.48
C LEU A 13 22.09 -0.78 4.70
N ILE A 14 21.49 0.42 4.69
CA ILE A 14 20.25 0.71 3.96
C ILE A 14 20.46 0.53 2.45
N VAL A 15 21.52 1.10 1.89
CA VAL A 15 21.79 0.98 0.44
C VAL A 15 22.01 -0.48 0.06
N TYR A 16 22.80 -1.21 0.85
CA TYR A 16 23.09 -2.61 0.56
C TYR A 16 21.86 -3.51 0.71
N GLN A 17 21.03 -3.27 1.74
CA GLN A 17 19.74 -3.93 1.92
C GLN A 17 18.83 -3.73 0.69
N LYS A 18 18.69 -2.50 0.19
CA LYS A 18 17.86 -2.20 -0.98
C LYS A 18 18.35 -2.96 -2.24
N GLN A 19 19.66 -3.08 -2.43
CA GLN A 19 20.24 -3.85 -3.54
C GLN A 19 19.95 -5.34 -3.43
N LEU A 20 20.06 -5.91 -2.23
CA LEU A 20 19.76 -7.32 -1.99
C LEU A 20 18.27 -7.63 -2.19
N ARG A 21 17.38 -6.73 -1.74
CA ARG A 21 15.95 -6.86 -2.01
C ARG A 21 15.65 -6.82 -3.51
N LEU A 22 16.27 -5.90 -4.25
CA LEU A 22 16.12 -5.83 -5.71
C LEU A 22 16.60 -7.10 -6.39
N LYS A 23 17.77 -7.63 -5.98
CA LYS A 23 18.29 -8.90 -6.46
C LYS A 23 17.29 -10.03 -6.21
N HIS A 24 16.75 -10.15 -4.99
CA HIS A 24 15.72 -11.13 -4.68
C HIS A 24 14.48 -10.99 -5.58
N ALA A 25 14.00 -9.76 -5.80
CA ALA A 25 12.84 -9.53 -6.67
C ALA A 25 13.07 -9.98 -8.12
N ILE A 26 14.31 -9.90 -8.61
CA ILE A 26 14.69 -10.30 -9.97
C ILE A 26 14.96 -11.81 -10.06
N THR A 27 15.66 -12.38 -9.08
CA THR A 27 16.21 -13.74 -9.18
C THR A 27 15.50 -14.77 -8.30
N GLY A 28 14.63 -14.35 -7.39
CA GLY A 28 14.04 -15.20 -6.35
C GLY A 28 15.03 -15.67 -5.28
N ASP A 29 16.24 -15.11 -5.24
CA ASP A 29 17.31 -15.59 -4.35
C ASP A 29 16.94 -15.41 -2.87
N ARG A 30 16.78 -16.53 -2.17
CA ARG A 30 16.30 -16.58 -0.79
C ARG A 30 17.33 -16.05 0.21
N GLU A 31 18.62 -16.22 -0.07
CA GLU A 31 19.71 -15.71 0.76
C GLU A 31 19.77 -14.17 0.68
N SER A 32 19.49 -13.61 -0.49
CA SER A 32 19.45 -12.15 -0.66
C SER A 32 18.36 -11.49 0.19
N ILE A 33 17.14 -12.05 0.27
CA ILE A 33 16.08 -11.46 1.11
C ILE A 33 16.34 -11.68 2.61
N GLU A 34 16.94 -12.81 2.99
CA GLU A 34 17.42 -13.04 4.36
C GLU A 34 18.39 -11.96 4.78
N ARG A 35 19.41 -11.76 3.95
CA ARG A 35 20.43 -10.75 4.23
C ARG A 35 19.86 -9.34 4.22
N ALA A 36 18.90 -9.04 3.34
CA ALA A 36 18.18 -7.76 3.35
C ALA A 36 17.47 -7.52 4.69
N ALA A 37 16.72 -8.51 5.20
CA ALA A 37 16.00 -8.41 6.47
C ALA A 37 16.94 -8.22 7.68
N GLU A 38 18.08 -8.92 7.70
CA GLU A 38 19.11 -8.73 8.73
C GLU A 38 19.69 -7.31 8.72
N LEU A 39 20.03 -6.80 7.53
CA LEU A 39 20.66 -5.48 7.38
C LEU A 39 19.69 -4.34 7.73
N SER A 40 18.42 -4.42 7.32
CA SER A 40 17.41 -3.43 7.73
C SER A 40 17.18 -3.45 9.24
N GLY A 41 17.20 -4.64 9.87
CA GLY A 41 17.13 -4.78 11.33
C GLY A 41 18.32 -4.13 12.04
N GLN A 42 19.55 -4.38 11.56
CA GLN A 42 20.75 -3.75 12.11
C GLN A 42 20.73 -2.22 11.97
N ALA A 43 20.29 -1.70 10.83
CA ALA A 43 20.18 -0.26 10.59
C ALA A 43 19.20 0.41 11.59
N LEU A 44 18.12 -0.27 11.99
CA LEU A 44 17.18 0.22 13.00
C LEU A 44 17.79 0.29 14.41
N VAL A 45 18.69 -0.63 14.75
CA VAL A 45 19.37 -0.70 16.06
C VAL A 45 20.41 0.40 16.23
N ILE A 46 21.03 0.88 15.15
CA ILE A 46 22.07 1.94 15.19
C ILE A 46 21.47 3.34 15.51
N ARG A 47 20.25 3.38 16.07
CA ARG A 47 19.66 4.54 16.77
C ARG A 47 19.44 5.75 15.86
N MET A 48 18.83 5.54 14.70
CA MET A 48 18.15 6.63 13.99
C MET A 48 17.05 7.17 14.92
N SER A 49 17.15 8.41 15.39
CA SER A 49 16.12 9.05 16.22
C SER A 49 14.73 8.87 15.62
N SER A 50 13.69 8.79 16.45
CA SER A 50 12.29 8.82 15.99
C SER A 50 11.97 10.05 15.13
N ASP A 51 12.72 11.14 15.30
CA ASP A 51 12.61 12.35 14.49
C ASP A 51 13.39 12.29 13.16
N HIS A 52 14.18 11.25 12.92
CA HIS A 52 14.95 11.13 11.69
C HIS A 52 14.01 10.85 10.50
N PRO A 53 14.01 11.69 9.44
CA PRO A 53 13.07 11.58 8.32
C PRO A 53 13.03 10.18 7.68
N SER A 54 14.20 9.54 7.54
CA SER A 54 14.31 8.20 6.95
C SER A 54 13.98 7.03 7.88
N ARG A 55 13.70 7.26 9.18
CA ARG A 55 13.40 6.15 10.11
C ARG A 55 12.10 5.44 9.71
N ALA A 56 11.06 6.20 9.38
CA ALA A 56 9.79 5.63 8.95
C ALA A 56 9.92 4.81 7.66
N GLU A 57 10.74 5.28 6.72
CA GLU A 57 11.05 4.55 5.48
C GLU A 57 11.79 3.25 5.78
N LEU A 58 12.78 3.29 6.67
CA LEU A 58 13.52 2.10 7.08
C LEU A 58 12.63 1.08 7.81
N LEU A 59 11.74 1.53 8.70
CA LEU A 59 10.78 0.64 9.37
C LEU A 59 9.85 -0.02 8.35
N HIS A 60 9.36 0.75 7.36
CA HIS A 60 8.56 0.21 6.27
C HIS A 60 9.32 -0.82 5.44
N ASP A 61 10.56 -0.51 5.08
CA ASP A 61 11.44 -1.41 4.33
C ASP A 61 11.72 -2.69 5.12
N HIS A 62 11.98 -2.59 6.42
CA HIS A 62 12.22 -3.74 7.28
C HIS A 62 10.98 -4.64 7.40
N GLY A 63 9.79 -4.07 7.65
CA GLY A 63 8.54 -4.84 7.67
C GLY A 63 8.25 -5.53 6.33
N HIS A 64 8.63 -4.90 5.22
CA HIS A 64 8.55 -5.49 3.88
C HIS A 64 9.54 -6.66 3.71
N ASP A 65 10.80 -6.46 4.08
CA ASP A 65 11.85 -7.49 3.96
C ASP A 65 11.49 -8.73 4.79
N LEU A 66 11.00 -8.55 6.02
CA LEU A 66 10.54 -9.63 6.88
C LEU A 66 9.39 -10.42 6.24
N LEU A 67 8.42 -9.74 5.63
CA LEU A 67 7.29 -10.40 4.97
C LEU A 67 7.76 -11.30 3.83
N TYR A 68 8.67 -10.81 2.97
CA TYR A 68 9.23 -11.61 1.87
C TYR A 68 10.18 -12.71 2.34
N TYR A 69 10.93 -12.45 3.41
CA TYR A 69 11.75 -13.47 4.06
C TYR A 69 10.89 -14.63 4.53
N PHE A 70 9.88 -14.39 5.36
CA PHE A 70 9.05 -15.49 5.89
C PHE A 70 8.12 -16.11 4.84
N GLY A 71 7.74 -15.36 3.80
CA GLY A 71 6.88 -15.86 2.72
C GLY A 71 5.44 -16.10 3.17
N GLU A 72 4.78 -17.09 2.59
CA GLU A 72 3.35 -17.37 2.82
C GLU A 72 3.04 -17.80 4.26
N VAL A 73 3.97 -18.53 4.89
CA VAL A 73 3.80 -19.08 6.23
C VAL A 73 4.70 -18.32 7.21
N VAL A 74 4.18 -17.22 7.73
CA VAL A 74 4.88 -16.41 8.74
C VAL A 74 4.73 -17.05 10.12
N PRO A 75 5.81 -17.42 10.84
CA PRO A 75 5.75 -17.91 12.22
C PRO A 75 5.13 -16.90 13.19
N LEU A 76 4.57 -17.34 14.32
CA LEU A 76 3.87 -16.45 15.25
C LEU A 76 4.77 -15.33 15.78
N GLU A 77 6.01 -15.67 16.15
CA GLU A 77 7.01 -14.73 16.67
C GLU A 77 7.39 -13.68 15.61
N ALA A 78 7.46 -14.11 14.36
CA ALA A 78 7.70 -13.22 13.23
C ALA A 78 6.51 -12.28 12.97
N ARG A 79 5.27 -12.77 13.13
CA ARG A 79 4.07 -11.92 13.00
C ARG A 79 4.08 -10.81 14.05
N ASP A 80 4.41 -11.13 15.30
CA ASP A 80 4.49 -10.13 16.37
C ASP A 80 5.63 -9.13 16.16
N LEU A 81 6.77 -9.59 15.64
CA LEU A 81 7.87 -8.70 15.24
C LEU A 81 7.44 -7.74 14.12
N ILE A 82 6.80 -8.24 13.07
CA ILE A 82 6.31 -7.42 11.94
C ILE A 82 5.28 -6.40 12.45
N ILE A 83 4.31 -6.82 13.28
CA ILE A 83 3.33 -5.91 13.90
C ILE A 83 4.04 -4.81 14.69
N LYS A 84 5.05 -5.15 15.50
CA LYS A 84 5.79 -4.17 16.30
C LYS A 84 6.49 -3.13 15.41
N VAL A 85 7.19 -3.57 14.38
CA VAL A 85 7.93 -2.71 13.44
C VAL A 85 6.97 -1.80 12.66
N ASP A 86 5.90 -2.37 12.11
CA ASP A 86 4.93 -1.60 11.32
C ASP A 86 4.09 -0.67 12.21
N LEU A 87 3.81 -1.03 13.48
CA LEU A 87 3.13 -0.12 14.42
C LEU A 87 3.95 1.13 14.68
N GLU A 88 5.26 0.97 14.85
CA GLU A 88 6.16 2.11 14.99
C GLU A 88 6.09 2.98 13.72
N ALA A 89 6.21 2.38 12.54
CA ALA A 89 6.12 3.12 11.27
C ALA A 89 4.79 3.87 11.12
N TRP A 90 3.68 3.24 11.48
CA TRP A 90 2.34 3.84 11.40
C TRP A 90 2.15 5.00 12.38
N SER A 91 2.75 4.91 13.57
CA SER A 91 2.68 5.93 14.63
C SER A 91 3.49 7.20 14.33
N LEU A 92 4.44 7.14 13.39
CA LEU A 92 5.25 8.30 13.01
C LEU A 92 4.44 9.23 12.10
N LEU A 93 3.74 10.20 12.69
CA LEU A 93 2.86 11.13 11.96
C LEU A 93 3.57 11.96 10.88
N LYS A 94 4.88 12.17 11.00
CA LYS A 94 5.70 12.87 9.99
C LYS A 94 6.05 11.99 8.78
N ALA A 95 5.79 10.68 8.86
CA ALA A 95 6.06 9.76 7.76
C ALA A 95 5.13 10.04 6.57
N SER A 96 5.57 9.64 5.38
CA SER A 96 4.72 9.74 4.20
C SER A 96 3.42 8.97 4.41
N PHE A 97 2.32 9.48 3.85
CA PHE A 97 1.03 8.82 3.87
C PHE A 97 1.12 7.36 3.35
N ARG A 98 1.85 7.15 2.25
CA ARG A 98 2.15 5.83 1.68
C ARG A 98 2.80 4.89 2.69
N THR A 99 3.80 5.37 3.44
CA THR A 99 4.52 4.58 4.45
C THR A 99 3.56 4.11 5.55
N ARG A 100 2.77 5.02 6.13
CA ARG A 100 1.83 4.72 7.21
C ARG A 100 0.76 3.73 6.76
N ILE A 101 0.26 3.90 5.55
CA ILE A 101 -0.74 3.02 4.95
C ILE A 101 -0.20 1.60 4.72
N MET A 102 0.99 1.47 4.13
CA MET A 102 1.58 0.16 3.88
C MET A 102 1.88 -0.58 5.19
N ALA A 103 2.29 0.14 6.23
CA ALA A 103 2.46 -0.40 7.56
C ALA A 103 1.11 -0.88 8.15
N ALA A 104 0.06 -0.06 8.08
CA ALA A 104 -1.29 -0.44 8.51
C ALA A 104 -1.79 -1.71 7.81
N ARG A 105 -1.60 -1.82 6.48
CA ARG A 105 -1.96 -3.02 5.69
C ARG A 105 -1.30 -4.28 6.23
N ARG A 106 0.01 -4.24 6.49
CA ARG A 106 0.73 -5.39 7.05
C ARG A 106 0.29 -5.72 8.47
N ILE A 107 0.03 -4.71 9.32
CA ILE A 107 -0.56 -4.94 10.65
C ILE A 107 -1.90 -5.67 10.52
N GLY A 108 -2.76 -5.23 9.59
CA GLY A 108 -4.04 -5.87 9.32
C GLY A 108 -3.89 -7.34 8.91
N LEU A 109 -2.96 -7.64 7.98
CA LEU A 109 -2.66 -9.01 7.53
C LEU A 109 -2.14 -9.88 8.69
N MET A 110 -1.15 -9.40 9.44
CA MET A 110 -0.59 -10.16 10.57
C MET A 110 -1.65 -10.37 11.66
N SER A 111 -2.50 -9.38 11.90
CA SER A 111 -3.61 -9.47 12.86
C SER A 111 -4.65 -10.50 12.42
N HIS A 112 -4.97 -10.56 11.12
CA HIS A 112 -5.84 -11.58 10.55
C HIS A 112 -5.28 -12.99 10.79
N LEU A 113 -4.00 -13.21 10.46
CA LEU A 113 -3.32 -14.50 10.65
C LEU A 113 -3.26 -14.93 12.12
N GLN A 114 -3.25 -13.98 13.05
CA GLN A 114 -3.28 -14.23 14.49
C GLN A 114 -4.68 -14.24 15.11
N ARG A 115 -5.74 -14.04 14.32
CA ARG A 115 -7.13 -13.86 14.79
C ARG A 115 -7.31 -12.69 15.77
N LYS A 116 -6.41 -11.70 15.73
CA LYS A 116 -6.49 -10.44 16.50
C LYS A 116 -7.36 -9.44 15.73
N TYR A 117 -8.60 -9.83 15.39
CA TYR A 117 -9.43 -9.11 14.42
C TYR A 117 -9.78 -7.69 14.86
N ASP A 118 -10.15 -7.50 16.13
CA ASP A 118 -10.48 -6.17 16.68
C ASP A 118 -9.31 -5.18 16.54
N PHE A 119 -8.11 -5.64 16.84
CA PHE A 119 -6.90 -4.85 16.76
C PHE A 119 -6.59 -4.45 15.30
N GLY A 120 -6.60 -5.43 14.40
CA GLY A 120 -6.37 -5.17 12.98
C GLY A 120 -7.43 -4.27 12.36
N ALA A 121 -8.71 -4.47 12.73
CA ALA A 121 -9.82 -3.63 12.30
C ALA A 121 -9.63 -2.18 12.76
N PHE A 122 -9.27 -1.97 14.03
CA PHE A 122 -9.01 -0.63 14.56
C PHE A 122 -7.92 0.10 13.76
N ILE A 123 -6.77 -0.54 13.53
CA ILE A 123 -5.66 0.09 12.80
C ILE A 123 -6.04 0.43 11.36
N LEU A 124 -6.72 -0.48 10.64
CA LEU A 124 -7.13 -0.22 9.27
C LEU A 124 -8.25 0.83 9.17
N GLU A 125 -9.19 0.86 10.12
CA GLU A 125 -10.22 1.91 10.19
C GLU A 125 -9.58 3.30 10.39
N GLN A 126 -8.60 3.42 11.28
CA GLN A 126 -7.88 4.68 11.49
C GLN A 126 -7.06 5.09 10.25
N ALA A 127 -6.33 4.14 9.66
CA ALA A 127 -5.55 4.40 8.44
C ALA A 127 -6.44 4.85 7.27
N TRP A 128 -7.67 4.32 7.20
CA TRP A 128 -8.67 4.72 6.22
C TRP A 128 -9.19 6.15 6.46
N VAL A 129 -9.43 6.54 7.70
CA VAL A 129 -9.83 7.93 8.02
C VAL A 129 -8.73 8.91 7.62
N ASP A 130 -7.47 8.61 7.96
CA ASP A 130 -6.32 9.43 7.56
C ASP A 130 -6.17 9.53 6.02
N GLN A 131 -6.59 8.50 5.28
CA GLN A 131 -6.59 8.48 3.82
C GLN A 131 -7.59 9.46 3.20
N LYS A 132 -8.78 9.60 3.80
CA LYS A 132 -9.82 10.48 3.31
C LYS A 132 -9.37 11.94 3.24
N ASP A 133 -8.44 12.34 4.10
CA ASP A 133 -7.90 13.71 4.14
C ASP A 133 -6.76 13.94 3.12
N GLN A 134 -6.27 12.88 2.45
CA GLN A 134 -5.13 12.91 1.54
C GLN A 134 -5.50 12.49 0.11
N GLN A 135 -6.62 13.02 -0.39
CA GLN A 135 -7.25 12.60 -1.65
C GLN A 135 -6.34 12.75 -2.89
N HIS A 136 -5.26 13.53 -2.84
CA HIS A 136 -4.36 13.66 -4.00
C HIS A 136 -3.36 12.50 -4.18
N ASN A 137 -3.26 11.56 -3.23
CA ASN A 137 -2.28 10.45 -3.23
C ASN A 137 -2.90 9.05 -3.51
N LEU A 138 -4.12 9.01 -4.08
CA LEU A 138 -5.03 7.86 -4.02
C LEU A 138 -4.78 6.71 -5.03
N SER A 139 -3.79 6.77 -5.90
CA SER A 139 -3.75 5.89 -7.08
C SER A 139 -3.41 4.40 -6.86
N ASN A 140 -3.30 3.89 -5.62
CA ASN A 140 -2.78 2.53 -5.37
C ASN A 140 -3.38 1.79 -4.14
N LEU A 141 -4.51 2.24 -3.58
CA LEU A 141 -4.94 1.84 -2.23
C LEU A 141 -6.32 1.15 -2.14
N ASP A 142 -6.88 0.70 -3.26
CA ASP A 142 -8.26 0.15 -3.32
C ASP A 142 -8.48 -1.09 -2.41
N ASP A 143 -7.43 -1.80 -2.01
CA ASP A 143 -7.54 -3.02 -1.20
C ASP A 143 -7.74 -2.78 0.31
N ILE A 144 -7.50 -1.56 0.82
CA ILE A 144 -7.52 -1.29 2.27
C ILE A 144 -8.92 -1.39 2.83
N ALA A 145 -9.91 -0.81 2.14
CA ALA A 145 -11.30 -0.87 2.54
C ALA A 145 -11.78 -2.33 2.62
N THR A 146 -11.42 -3.16 1.63
CA THR A 146 -11.74 -4.59 1.61
C THR A 146 -11.08 -5.34 2.77
N ALA A 147 -9.80 -5.08 3.05
CA ALA A 147 -9.10 -5.68 4.19
C ALA A 147 -9.71 -5.26 5.54
N ALA A 148 -10.08 -3.99 5.69
CA ALA A 148 -10.76 -3.47 6.88
C ALA A 148 -12.12 -4.16 7.07
N VAL A 149 -12.93 -4.27 6.01
CA VAL A 149 -14.22 -4.98 6.01
C VAL A 149 -14.06 -6.43 6.44
N ALA A 150 -13.07 -7.14 5.89
CA ALA A 150 -12.81 -8.52 6.26
C ALA A 150 -12.47 -8.66 7.75
N LEU A 151 -11.63 -7.78 8.30
CA LEU A 151 -11.28 -7.81 9.73
C LEU A 151 -12.47 -7.45 10.63
N VAL A 152 -13.25 -6.45 10.25
CA VAL A 152 -14.47 -6.01 10.94
C VAL A 152 -15.51 -7.13 11.05
N LEU A 153 -15.77 -7.83 9.94
CA LEU A 153 -16.70 -8.96 9.93
C LEU A 153 -16.19 -10.13 10.77
N ASN A 154 -14.89 -10.45 10.69
CA ASN A 154 -14.29 -11.49 11.52
C ASN A 154 -14.24 -11.11 13.02
N ALA A 155 -14.21 -9.83 13.34
CA ALA A 155 -14.34 -9.30 14.69
C ALA A 155 -15.79 -9.36 15.23
N GLY A 156 -16.76 -9.85 14.45
CA GLY A 156 -18.16 -9.93 14.86
C GLY A 156 -18.90 -8.59 14.85
N LYS A 157 -18.32 -7.54 14.24
CA LYS A 157 -19.05 -6.27 14.03
C LYS A 157 -20.16 -6.46 12.99
N SER A 158 -21.16 -5.58 13.02
CA SER A 158 -22.35 -5.73 12.19
C SER A 158 -22.05 -5.57 10.70
N ALA A 159 -22.82 -6.27 9.85
CA ALA A 159 -22.79 -6.09 8.40
C ALA A 159 -23.06 -4.62 8.00
N TYR A 160 -23.87 -3.90 8.78
CA TYR A 160 -24.10 -2.47 8.60
C TYR A 160 -22.82 -1.65 8.78
N HIS A 161 -22.01 -1.95 9.82
CA HIS A 161 -20.73 -1.27 10.04
C HIS A 161 -19.74 -1.57 8.90
N ALA A 162 -19.65 -2.82 8.48
CA ALA A 162 -18.84 -3.23 7.33
C ALA A 162 -19.27 -2.52 6.04
N LEU A 163 -20.57 -2.47 5.76
CA LEU A 163 -21.11 -1.77 4.59
C LEU A 163 -20.81 -0.27 4.65
N LYS A 164 -20.97 0.35 5.82
CA LYS A 164 -20.64 1.77 6.02
C LYS A 164 -19.17 2.06 5.67
N LEU A 165 -18.24 1.22 6.11
CA LEU A 165 -16.82 1.35 5.76
C LEU A 165 -16.58 1.17 4.26
N LEU A 166 -17.25 0.21 3.62
CA LEU A 166 -17.12 -0.02 2.18
C LEU A 166 -17.68 1.14 1.35
N GLU A 167 -18.81 1.71 1.75
CA GLU A 167 -19.42 2.86 1.07
C GLU A 167 -18.61 4.15 1.28
N LEU A 168 -18.01 4.33 2.46
CA LEU A 168 -16.98 5.36 2.67
C LEU A 168 -15.77 5.13 1.77
N GLY A 169 -15.37 3.86 1.63
CA GLY A 169 -14.46 3.31 0.62
C GLY A 169 -14.66 3.90 -0.76
N ARG A 170 -15.81 3.54 -1.32
CA ARG A 170 -16.25 3.91 -2.66
C ARG A 170 -16.40 5.40 -2.84
N GLY A 171 -16.93 6.13 -1.86
CA GLY A 171 -17.08 7.58 -1.93
C GLY A 171 -15.75 8.29 -2.19
N VAL A 172 -14.69 7.94 -1.46
CA VAL A 172 -13.35 8.52 -1.64
C VAL A 172 -12.76 8.18 -3.01
N THR A 173 -12.88 6.92 -3.46
CA THR A 173 -12.39 6.50 -4.77
C THR A 173 -13.14 7.18 -5.92
N ILE A 174 -14.47 7.34 -5.79
CA ILE A 174 -15.32 8.02 -6.77
C ILE A 174 -14.99 9.51 -6.81
N ASP A 175 -14.95 10.20 -5.67
CA ASP A 175 -14.61 11.63 -5.58
C ASP A 175 -13.24 11.91 -6.22
N PHE A 176 -12.23 11.09 -5.93
CA PHE A 176 -10.91 11.20 -6.54
C PHE A 176 -10.89 10.96 -8.05
N THR A 177 -11.64 9.97 -8.50
CA THR A 177 -11.76 9.65 -9.92
C THR A 177 -12.44 10.79 -10.64
N ILE A 178 -13.46 11.41 -10.04
CA ILE A 178 -14.14 12.59 -10.56
C ILE A 178 -13.18 13.79 -10.60
N ASP A 179 -12.45 14.08 -9.52
CA ASP A 179 -11.53 15.22 -9.43
C ASP A 179 -10.36 15.15 -10.43
N ARG A 180 -9.80 13.96 -10.69
CA ARG A 180 -8.79 13.80 -11.75
C ARG A 180 -9.35 13.94 -13.16
N ARG A 181 -10.66 13.75 -13.32
CA ARG A 181 -11.35 13.76 -14.61
C ARG A 181 -12.09 15.08 -14.87
N SER A 182 -12.19 15.97 -13.89
CA SER A 182 -13.05 17.16 -13.95
C SER A 182 -12.35 18.40 -14.51
N ASP A 183 -11.04 18.61 -14.27
CA ASP A 183 -10.34 19.76 -14.86
C ASP A 183 -9.37 19.37 -16.00
N LEU A 184 -9.92 19.35 -17.20
CA LEU A 184 -9.17 19.19 -18.45
C LEU A 184 -9.09 20.50 -19.24
N SER A 185 -9.46 21.62 -18.63
CA SER A 185 -9.54 22.93 -19.29
C SER A 185 -8.17 23.36 -19.81
N ALA A 186 -7.13 23.14 -18.99
CA ALA A 186 -5.74 23.35 -19.38
C ALA A 186 -5.34 22.45 -20.55
N LEU A 187 -5.59 21.13 -20.46
CA LEU A 187 -5.26 20.17 -21.53
C LEU A 187 -5.99 20.50 -22.84
N ARG A 188 -7.26 20.89 -22.76
CA ARG A 188 -8.07 21.32 -23.92
C ARG A 188 -7.50 22.57 -24.58
N SER A 189 -6.94 23.49 -23.80
CA SER A 189 -6.34 24.72 -24.31
C SER A 189 -4.95 24.51 -24.92
N THR A 190 -4.14 23.62 -24.34
CA THR A 190 -2.74 23.42 -24.73
C THR A 190 -2.57 22.36 -25.82
N SER A 191 -3.44 21.34 -25.87
CA SER A 191 -3.35 20.25 -26.86
C SER A 191 -4.71 19.60 -27.12
N PRO A 192 -5.52 20.15 -28.04
CA PRO A 192 -6.87 19.63 -28.35
C PRO A 192 -6.88 18.16 -28.79
N GLU A 193 -5.89 17.71 -29.56
CA GLU A 193 -5.81 16.32 -30.04
C GLU A 193 -5.62 15.31 -28.89
N LEU A 194 -4.77 15.63 -27.91
CA LEU A 194 -4.56 14.81 -26.71
C LEU A 194 -5.79 14.82 -25.80
N TYR A 195 -6.49 15.95 -25.72
CA TYR A 195 -7.77 16.04 -25.02
C TYR A 195 -8.81 15.10 -25.64
N ASP A 196 -8.95 15.11 -26.97
CA ASP A 196 -9.93 14.27 -27.68
C ASP A 196 -9.59 12.78 -27.55
N ALA A 197 -8.31 12.41 -27.64
CA ALA A 197 -7.84 11.05 -27.42
C ALA A 197 -8.09 10.57 -25.98
N PHE A 198 -7.75 11.40 -24.98
CA PHE A 198 -7.99 11.11 -23.56
C PHE A 198 -9.49 10.97 -23.27
N ASN A 199 -10.32 11.87 -23.79
CA ASN A 199 -11.76 11.85 -23.57
C ASN A 199 -12.43 10.64 -24.24
N SER A 200 -11.93 10.21 -25.41
CA SER A 200 -12.40 9.01 -26.09
C SER A 200 -12.10 7.74 -25.28
N LEU A 201 -10.89 7.61 -24.73
CA LEU A 201 -10.54 6.51 -23.83
C LEU A 201 -11.37 6.52 -22.55
N ARG A 202 -11.66 7.72 -22.00
CA ARG A 202 -12.52 7.87 -20.82
C ARG A 202 -13.92 7.33 -21.08
N ILE A 203 -14.54 7.68 -22.20
CA ILE A 203 -15.87 7.17 -22.60
C ILE A 203 -15.87 5.64 -22.73
N GLN A 204 -14.78 5.05 -23.25
CA GLN A 204 -14.67 3.59 -23.37
C GLN A 204 -14.53 2.89 -22.01
N ILE A 205 -13.80 3.47 -21.07
CA ILE A 205 -13.61 2.92 -19.71
C ILE A 205 -14.87 3.06 -18.87
N ASP A 206 -15.63 4.15 -19.06
CA ASP A 206 -16.86 4.44 -18.31
C ASP A 206 -18.08 3.70 -18.87
N ALA A 207 -17.94 2.99 -20.00
CA ALA A 207 -18.99 2.15 -20.54
C ALA A 207 -19.23 0.93 -19.62
N PRO A 208 -20.48 0.61 -19.23
CA PRO A 208 -20.76 -0.55 -18.41
C PRO A 208 -20.31 -1.84 -19.13
N VAL A 209 -19.61 -2.70 -18.40
CA VAL A 209 -19.13 -4.00 -18.90
C VAL A 209 -20.33 -4.84 -19.32
N GLY A 210 -20.61 -4.90 -20.62
CA GLY A 210 -21.74 -5.62 -21.21
C GLY A 210 -22.33 -5.00 -22.48
N ALA A 211 -22.04 -3.75 -22.81
CA ALA A 211 -22.63 -3.08 -23.99
C ALA A 211 -21.93 -3.37 -25.33
N SER A 212 -20.81 -4.10 -25.36
CA SER A 212 -20.02 -4.35 -26.58
C SER A 212 -20.42 -5.61 -27.37
N ALA A 213 -21.47 -6.34 -26.97
CA ALA A 213 -21.87 -7.61 -27.59
C ALA A 213 -23.11 -7.51 -28.51
N GLY A 214 -23.36 -6.35 -29.13
CA GLY A 214 -24.63 -6.07 -29.81
C GLY A 214 -24.53 -5.36 -31.15
N ILE A 215 -23.56 -5.68 -32.02
CA ILE A 215 -23.66 -5.35 -33.45
C ILE A 215 -23.21 -6.59 -34.25
N VAL A 216 -24.15 -7.51 -34.46
CA VAL A 216 -23.99 -8.57 -35.47
C VAL A 216 -24.56 -8.05 -36.79
N ASP A 217 -23.68 -8.02 -37.76
CA ASP A 217 -23.84 -7.75 -39.19
C ASP A 217 -25.09 -8.43 -39.80
N THR A 218 -26.02 -7.64 -40.34
CA THR A 218 -27.05 -8.12 -41.26
C THR A 218 -26.71 -7.66 -42.68
N GLY A 219 -25.72 -8.31 -43.29
CA GLY A 219 -25.44 -8.18 -44.72
C GLY A 219 -26.60 -8.74 -45.55
N LYS A 220 -27.21 -7.88 -46.38
CA LYS A 220 -28.02 -8.28 -47.53
C LYS A 220 -27.41 -7.63 -48.78
N VAL A 221 -26.91 -8.49 -49.67
CA VAL A 221 -26.40 -8.15 -51.00
C VAL A 221 -27.45 -8.61 -52.03
N PRO A 222 -27.79 -7.82 -53.07
CA PRO A 222 -28.24 -8.39 -54.33
C PRO A 222 -27.06 -8.89 -55.18
#